data_AF-A0A7Y5EH74-F1
#
_entry.id   AF-A0A7Y5EH74-F1
#
_cell.length_a   1.000
_cell.length_b   1.000
_cell.length_c   1.000
_cell.angle_alpha   90.00
_cell.angle_beta   90.00
_cell.angle_gamma   90.00
#
_symmetry.space_group_name_H-M   'P 1'
#
loop_
_entity.id
_entity.type
_entity.pdbx_description
1 polymer ?
#
loop_
_entity_poly.entity_id
_entity_poly.type
_entity_poly.pdbx_seq_one_letter_code
_entity_poly.pdbx_strand_id
1 'polypeptide(L)'
;MSNRDISRRAFLQGGLIAGVGVTMAPLGSQAFAALMEDRVTTSPLKWMNHDGKARFRNDALSKVCGDKLFARDIRAKDMPGWPAQQGHALLLKATKADRIYAGHDLTLLGADLQPDRVVTAADLEQDGIAWPEAHSPDPLLPPGKVPM
;
A
#
# COMPACT_ATOMS: atom_id res chain seq x y z
N MET A 1 53.40 -1.10 21.26
CA MET A 1 52.10 -0.38 21.38
C MET A 1 51.02 -1.33 20.87
N SER A 2 50.06 -1.72 21.72
CA SER A 2 49.06 -2.75 21.39
C SER A 2 47.89 -2.13 20.63
N ASN A 3 47.71 -2.54 19.38
CA ASN A 3 46.54 -2.19 18.57
C ASN A 3 45.38 -3.06 19.06
N ARG A 4 44.45 -2.48 19.82
CA ARG A 4 43.25 -3.21 20.29
C ARG A 4 42.16 -3.07 19.24
N ASP A 5 41.90 -4.14 18.50
CA ASP A 5 40.73 -4.24 17.63
C ASP A 5 39.46 -4.01 18.46
N ILE A 6 38.78 -2.89 18.23
CA ILE A 6 37.51 -2.57 18.86
C ILE A 6 36.47 -3.54 18.31
N SER A 7 36.13 -4.56 19.10
CA SER A 7 35.03 -5.45 18.75
C SER A 7 33.69 -4.69 18.79
N ARG A 8 32.74 -5.10 17.95
CA ARG A 8 31.36 -4.58 17.94
C ARG A 8 30.74 -4.55 19.34
N ARG A 9 31.04 -5.55 20.17
CA ARG A 9 30.59 -5.62 21.57
C ARG A 9 31.18 -4.50 22.43
N ALA A 10 32.47 -4.25 22.32
CA ALA A 10 33.15 -3.19 23.09
C ALA A 10 32.65 -1.80 22.69
N PHE A 11 32.36 -1.59 21.41
CA PHE A 11 31.75 -0.34 20.91
C PHE A 11 30.35 -0.11 21.48
N LEU A 12 29.48 -1.13 21.49
CA LEU A 12 28.12 -1.00 22.03
C LEU A 12 28.11 -0.77 23.54
N GLN A 13 28.98 -1.45 24.28
CA GLN A 13 29.13 -1.21 25.73
C GLN A 13 29.68 0.19 26.02
N GLY A 14 30.66 0.66 25.22
CA GLY A 14 31.19 2.01 25.32
C GLY A 14 30.13 3.08 25.04
N GLY A 15 29.31 2.90 24.00
CA GLY A 15 28.22 3.82 23.67
C GLY A 15 27.16 3.93 24.77
N LEU A 16 26.82 2.82 25.44
CA LEU A 16 25.89 2.80 26.57
C LEU A 16 26.44 3.52 27.80
N ILE A 17 27.73 3.30 28.13
CA ILE A 17 28.39 3.94 29.28
C ILE A 17 28.62 5.44 29.04
N ALA A 18 28.91 5.85 27.80
CA ALA A 18 29.12 7.24 27.44
C ALA A 18 27.83 8.07 27.37
N GLY A 19 26.64 7.44 27.51
CA GLY A 19 25.36 8.13 27.52
C GLY A 19 24.95 8.75 26.18
N VAL A 20 25.62 8.40 25.07
CA VAL A 20 25.32 8.95 23.75
C VAL A 20 24.18 8.16 23.11
N GLY A 21 22.95 8.64 23.33
CA GLY A 21 21.77 8.20 22.59
C GLY A 21 21.55 9.11 21.39
N VAL A 22 21.69 8.58 20.16
CA VAL A 22 21.23 9.29 18.95
C VAL A 22 19.84 8.79 18.63
N THR A 23 18.83 9.61 18.90
CA THR A 23 17.45 9.36 18.48
C THR A 23 17.18 10.13 17.19
N MET A 24 17.08 9.42 16.07
CA MET A 24 16.55 9.99 14.84
C MET A 24 15.03 9.82 14.86
N ALA A 25 14.33 10.79 15.44
CA ALA A 25 12.90 10.91 15.24
C ALA A 25 12.68 11.83 14.02
N PRO A 26 11.88 11.43 13.01
CA PRO A 26 11.49 12.37 11.97
C PRO A 26 10.80 13.56 12.64
N LEU A 27 11.31 14.77 12.39
CA LEU A 27 10.61 15.99 12.76
C LEU A 27 9.26 15.94 12.03
N GLY A 28 8.16 15.89 12.80
CA GLY A 28 6.83 15.63 12.26
C GLY A 28 6.56 16.44 11.00
N SER A 29 6.27 15.75 9.90
CA SER A 29 5.88 16.38 8.63
C SER A 29 4.37 16.55 8.59
N GLN A 30 3.86 17.44 7.74
CA GLN A 30 2.42 17.52 7.48
C GLN A 30 1.86 16.17 7.00
N ALA A 31 2.65 15.37 6.27
CA ALA A 31 2.29 14.01 5.89
C ALA A 31 2.19 13.06 7.10
N PHE A 32 3.08 13.18 8.10
CA PHE A 32 2.98 12.43 9.36
C PHE A 32 1.80 12.88 10.22
N ALA A 33 1.51 14.19 10.24
CA ALA A 33 0.35 14.75 10.93
C ALA A 33 -0.99 14.34 10.26
N ALA A 34 -1.02 14.24 8.94
CA ALA A 34 -2.18 13.75 8.19
C ALA A 34 -2.52 12.28 8.49
N LEU A 35 -1.51 11.45 8.79
CA LEU A 35 -1.71 10.08 9.29
C LEU A 35 -2.30 10.04 10.71
N MET A 36 -2.23 11.14 11.44
CA MET A 36 -2.74 11.33 12.81
C MET A 36 -3.98 12.24 12.83
N GLU A 37 -4.66 12.44 11.70
CA GLU A 37 -5.97 13.09 11.70
C GLU A 37 -6.97 12.28 12.53
N ASP A 38 -7.55 12.93 13.53
CA ASP A 38 -8.31 12.36 14.65
C ASP A 38 -9.56 11.53 14.30
N ARG A 39 -9.91 11.32 13.02
CA ARG A 39 -11.29 10.95 12.65
C ARG A 39 -11.49 9.94 11.54
N VAL A 40 -10.47 9.22 11.07
CA VAL A 40 -10.72 8.21 10.02
C VAL A 40 -11.09 6.85 10.62
N THR A 41 -10.56 6.48 11.79
CA THR A 41 -10.65 5.10 12.32
C THR A 41 -11.26 4.97 13.72
N THR A 42 -11.41 6.06 14.47
CA THR A 42 -11.86 6.02 15.87
C THR A 42 -13.29 6.53 16.00
N SER A 43 -14.22 5.65 16.35
CA SER A 43 -15.59 6.06 16.71
C SER A 43 -15.56 6.89 17.99
N PRO A 44 -16.20 8.07 18.04
CA PRO A 44 -16.28 8.88 19.27
C PRO A 44 -17.15 8.22 20.36
N LEU A 45 -17.83 7.12 20.03
CA LEU A 45 -18.78 6.44 20.91
C LEU A 45 -18.14 5.20 21.57
N LYS A 46 -18.34 5.07 22.88
CA LYS A 46 -17.89 3.90 23.67
C LYS A 46 -18.60 2.63 23.23
N TRP A 47 -17.94 1.85 22.38
CA TRP A 47 -18.37 0.51 21.98
C TRP A 47 -18.13 -0.56 23.05
N MET A 48 -17.28 -0.26 24.03
CA MET A 48 -16.95 -1.12 25.18
C MET A 48 -17.49 -0.50 26.48
N ASN A 49 -18.07 -1.34 27.32
CA ASN A 49 -18.52 -0.98 28.66
C ASN A 49 -17.34 -0.83 29.63
N HIS A 50 -17.63 -0.26 30.81
CA HIS A 50 -16.66 -0.17 31.90
C HIS A 50 -16.23 -1.53 32.48
N ASP A 51 -17.02 -2.59 32.26
CA ASP A 51 -16.71 -3.97 32.64
C ASP A 51 -15.86 -4.72 31.60
N GLY A 52 -15.37 -4.02 30.58
CA GLY A 52 -14.57 -4.60 29.49
C GLY A 52 -15.37 -5.39 28.45
N LYS A 53 -16.70 -5.47 28.57
CA LYS A 53 -17.54 -6.16 27.59
C LYS A 53 -17.91 -5.25 26.43
N ALA A 54 -17.83 -5.77 25.21
CA ALA A 54 -18.31 -5.06 24.03
C ALA A 54 -19.85 -4.97 24.06
N ARG A 55 -20.39 -3.76 23.89
CA ARG A 55 -21.84 -3.52 23.69
C ARG A 55 -22.24 -3.86 22.26
N PHE A 56 -21.35 -3.53 21.33
CA PHE A 56 -21.47 -3.73 19.89
C PHE A 56 -20.08 -3.62 19.26
N ARG A 57 -19.97 -3.94 17.96
CA ARG A 57 -18.71 -3.82 17.22
C ARG A 57 -18.23 -2.38 17.20
N ASN A 58 -16.92 -2.15 17.32
CA ASN A 58 -16.31 -0.82 17.43
C ASN A 58 -16.72 0.21 16.35
N ASP A 59 -17.03 -0.26 15.15
CA ASP A 59 -17.47 0.53 14.00
C ASP A 59 -18.95 0.29 13.64
N ALA A 60 -19.75 -0.31 14.54
CA ALA A 60 -21.14 -0.66 14.26
C ALA A 60 -21.95 0.58 13.87
N LEU A 61 -21.82 1.66 14.65
CA LEU A 61 -22.55 2.90 14.41
C LEU A 61 -22.11 3.59 13.12
N SER A 62 -20.82 3.73 12.86
CA SER A 62 -20.36 4.33 11.60
C SER A 62 -20.78 3.51 10.36
N LYS A 63 -20.92 2.19 10.48
CA LYS A 63 -21.48 1.38 9.38
C LYS A 63 -22.96 1.63 9.14
N VAL A 64 -23.79 1.70 10.19
CA VAL A 64 -25.24 1.88 10.02
C VAL A 64 -25.61 3.34 9.69
N CYS A 65 -24.79 4.30 10.10
CA CYS A 65 -24.97 5.71 9.77
C CYS A 65 -24.36 6.11 8.41
N GLY A 66 -23.56 5.24 7.79
CA GLY A 66 -22.86 5.53 6.54
C GLY A 66 -21.58 6.35 6.70
N ASP A 67 -21.13 6.61 7.93
CA ASP A 67 -19.90 7.36 8.22
C ASP A 67 -18.62 6.53 8.04
N LYS A 68 -18.74 5.20 7.90
CA LYS A 68 -17.57 4.34 7.69
C LYS A 68 -17.07 4.44 6.26
N LEU A 69 -15.82 4.89 6.12
CA LEU A 69 -15.11 4.92 4.85
C LEU A 69 -14.53 3.55 4.47
N PHE A 70 -14.68 3.18 3.20
CA PHE A 70 -14.03 2.06 2.53
C PHE A 70 -13.11 2.59 1.41
N ALA A 71 -12.25 1.73 0.87
CA ALA A 71 -11.25 2.13 -0.13
C ALA A 71 -11.82 2.88 -1.35
N ARG A 72 -13.04 2.53 -1.78
CA ARG A 72 -13.73 3.18 -2.90
C ARG A 72 -14.31 4.57 -2.57
N ASP A 73 -14.49 4.88 -1.30
CA ASP A 73 -15.01 6.18 -0.85
C ASP A 73 -13.91 7.25 -0.87
N ILE A 74 -12.65 6.84 -0.91
CA ILE A 74 -11.48 7.72 -1.00
C ILE A 74 -11.36 8.26 -2.42
N ARG A 75 -11.33 9.59 -2.56
CA ARG A 75 -11.12 10.29 -3.84
C ARG A 75 -9.91 11.19 -3.75
N ALA A 76 -9.11 11.25 -4.82
CA ALA A 76 -7.88 12.05 -4.83
C ALA A 76 -8.15 13.53 -4.52
N LYS A 77 -9.22 14.10 -5.09
CA LYS A 77 -9.61 15.50 -4.87
C LYS A 77 -9.98 15.86 -3.41
N ASP A 78 -10.34 14.86 -2.61
CA ASP A 78 -10.74 15.06 -1.21
C ASP A 78 -9.52 14.92 -0.27
N MET A 79 -8.34 14.61 -0.80
CA MET A 79 -7.09 14.42 -0.06
C MET A 79 -6.17 15.65 -0.22
N PRO A 80 -5.84 16.38 0.87
CA PRO A 80 -4.92 17.51 0.80
C PRO A 80 -3.55 17.11 0.23
N GLY A 81 -3.07 17.88 -0.75
CA GLY A 81 -1.78 17.65 -1.40
C GLY A 81 -1.78 16.58 -2.51
N TRP A 82 -2.93 15.92 -2.77
CA TRP A 82 -3.07 14.98 -3.89
C TRP A 82 -3.52 15.69 -5.18
N PRO A 83 -3.32 15.06 -6.35
CA PRO A 83 -3.86 15.59 -7.60
C PRO A 83 -5.40 15.68 -7.59
N ALA A 84 -5.94 16.71 -8.24
CA ALA A 84 -7.39 16.88 -8.38
C ALA A 84 -8.03 15.83 -9.31
N GLN A 85 -7.25 15.31 -10.26
CA GLN A 85 -7.67 14.23 -11.16
C GLN A 85 -7.31 12.87 -10.55
N GLN A 86 -8.17 11.88 -10.75
CA GLN A 86 -7.93 10.51 -10.32
C GLN A 86 -7.92 9.58 -11.53
N GLY A 87 -6.94 8.68 -11.59
CA GLY A 87 -6.92 7.58 -12.54
C GLY A 87 -7.72 6.39 -12.02
N HIS A 88 -8.27 5.60 -12.93
CA HIS A 88 -8.88 4.31 -12.61
C HIS A 88 -8.13 3.21 -13.36
N ALA A 89 -7.78 2.14 -12.65
CA ALA A 89 -7.14 0.97 -13.25
C ALA A 89 -8.13 -0.19 -13.35
N LEU A 90 -8.08 -0.91 -14.46
CA LEU A 90 -8.83 -2.15 -14.68
C LEU A 90 -7.85 -3.27 -15.02
N LEU A 91 -8.04 -4.43 -14.40
CA LEU A 91 -7.29 -5.63 -14.74
C LEU A 91 -7.96 -6.35 -15.91
N LEU A 92 -7.23 -6.54 -17.00
CA LEU A 92 -7.64 -7.41 -18.09
C LEU A 92 -7.23 -8.84 -17.75
N LYS A 93 -8.21 -9.73 -17.61
CA LYS A 93 -8.00 -11.13 -17.25
C LYS A 93 -8.15 -12.03 -18.47
N ALA A 94 -7.21 -12.94 -18.66
CA ALA A 94 -7.35 -14.02 -19.63
C ALA A 94 -8.58 -14.87 -19.27
N THR A 95 -9.40 -15.19 -20.27
CA THR A 95 -10.64 -15.98 -20.10
C THR A 95 -10.44 -17.47 -20.35
N LYS A 96 -9.23 -17.87 -20.76
CA LYS A 96 -8.82 -19.25 -21.08
C LYS A 96 -7.47 -19.51 -20.41
N ALA A 97 -7.35 -20.58 -19.64
CA ALA A 97 -6.13 -20.96 -18.93
C ALA A 97 -5.24 -21.94 -19.73
N ASP A 98 -5.71 -22.43 -20.87
CA ASP A 98 -5.10 -23.50 -21.66
C ASP A 98 -4.54 -23.01 -23.00
N ARG A 99 -4.44 -21.69 -23.20
CA ARG A 99 -4.05 -21.09 -24.47
C ARG A 99 -2.89 -20.13 -24.30
N ILE A 100 -2.06 -20.07 -25.34
CA ILE A 100 -1.00 -19.06 -25.45
C ILE A 100 -1.68 -17.69 -25.57
N TYR A 101 -1.29 -16.77 -24.68
CA TYR A 101 -1.67 -15.37 -24.79
C TYR A 101 -0.86 -14.69 -25.89
N ALA A 102 -1.55 -14.17 -26.90
CA ALA A 102 -0.94 -13.50 -28.05
C ALA A 102 -0.90 -11.96 -27.93
N GLY A 103 -1.41 -11.42 -26.81
CA GLY A 103 -1.66 -9.98 -26.66
C GLY A 103 -3.15 -9.67 -26.53
N HIS A 104 -3.47 -8.38 -26.46
CA HIS A 104 -4.84 -7.87 -26.40
C HIS A 104 -5.10 -6.96 -27.59
N ASP A 105 -6.35 -6.97 -28.04
CA ASP A 105 -6.84 -6.05 -29.06
C ASP A 105 -7.96 -5.20 -28.45
N LEU A 106 -7.73 -3.89 -28.41
CA LEU A 106 -8.68 -2.91 -27.87
C LEU A 106 -9.38 -2.11 -28.98
N THR A 107 -9.23 -2.50 -30.26
CA THR A 107 -9.86 -1.80 -31.39
C THR A 107 -11.39 -1.80 -31.32
N LEU A 108 -11.99 -2.74 -30.56
CA LEU A 108 -13.43 -2.76 -30.27
C LEU A 108 -13.87 -1.57 -29.40
N LEU A 109 -12.97 -1.00 -28.60
CA LEU A 109 -13.27 0.18 -27.80
C LEU A 109 -13.33 1.41 -28.72
N GLY A 110 -14.42 2.19 -28.62
CA GLY A 110 -14.50 3.49 -29.28
C GLY A 110 -13.42 4.44 -28.79
N ALA A 111 -13.12 5.50 -29.55
CA ALA A 111 -12.05 6.44 -29.22
C ALA A 111 -12.17 7.03 -27.79
N ASP A 112 -13.40 7.32 -27.35
CA ASP A 112 -13.69 7.87 -26.01
C ASP A 112 -13.58 6.84 -24.87
N LEU A 113 -13.38 5.56 -25.19
CA LEU A 113 -13.28 4.45 -24.24
C LEU A 113 -11.87 3.85 -24.16
N GLN A 114 -10.92 4.40 -24.91
CA GLN A 114 -9.54 3.91 -24.88
C GLN A 114 -8.89 4.25 -23.53
N PRO A 115 -8.05 3.35 -22.99
CA PRO A 115 -7.30 3.65 -21.78
C PRO A 115 -6.22 4.70 -22.07
N ASP A 116 -5.94 5.56 -21.09
CA ASP A 116 -4.83 6.52 -21.17
C ASP A 116 -3.47 5.81 -21.29
N ARG A 117 -3.34 4.64 -20.66
CA ARG A 117 -2.16 3.79 -20.71
C ARG A 117 -2.53 2.33 -20.55
N VAL A 118 -1.85 1.47 -21.32
CA VAL A 118 -1.82 0.03 -21.07
C VAL A 118 -0.51 -0.30 -20.36
N VAL A 119 -0.60 -1.13 -19.31
CA VAL A 119 0.55 -1.63 -18.56
C VAL A 119 0.61 -3.15 -18.73
N THR A 120 1.77 -3.64 -19.13
CA THR A 120 2.04 -5.05 -19.44
C THR A 120 3.17 -5.61 -18.58
N ALA A 121 3.40 -6.92 -18.66
CA ALA A 121 4.57 -7.55 -18.03
C ALA A 121 5.90 -6.92 -18.50
N ALA A 122 6.00 -6.50 -19.76
CA ALA A 122 7.20 -5.88 -20.31
C ALA A 122 7.48 -4.49 -19.70
N ASP A 123 6.43 -3.72 -19.38
CA ASP A 123 6.57 -2.43 -18.69
C ASP A 123 7.18 -2.63 -17.29
N LEU A 124 6.70 -3.64 -16.54
CA LEU A 124 7.24 -3.92 -15.22
C LEU A 124 8.70 -4.39 -15.28
N GLU A 125 9.06 -5.24 -16.25
CA GLU A 125 10.44 -5.68 -16.45
C GLU A 125 11.36 -4.50 -16.79
N GLN A 126 10.92 -3.61 -17.69
CA GLN A 126 11.65 -2.40 -18.05
C GLN A 126 11.87 -1.47 -16.85
N ASP A 127 10.88 -1.36 -15.97
CA ASP A 127 10.95 -0.52 -14.76
C ASP A 127 11.65 -1.23 -13.58
N GLY A 128 12.10 -2.47 -13.76
CA GLY A 128 12.75 -3.27 -12.70
C GLY A 128 11.80 -3.66 -11.56
N ILE A 129 10.49 -3.68 -11.82
CA ILE A 129 9.45 -4.05 -10.86
C ILE A 129 9.23 -5.56 -10.95
N ALA A 130 9.80 -6.29 -10.00
CA ALA A 130 9.64 -7.73 -9.89
C ALA A 130 8.49 -8.12 -8.95
N TRP A 131 7.79 -9.20 -9.29
CA TRP A 131 6.82 -9.80 -8.37
C TRP A 131 7.54 -10.46 -7.18
N PRO A 132 7.10 -10.22 -5.93
CA PRO A 132 7.74 -10.83 -4.76
C PRO A 132 7.64 -12.35 -4.79
N GLU A 133 8.75 -13.05 -4.59
CA GLU A 133 8.82 -14.52 -4.62
C GLU A 133 7.86 -15.18 -3.61
N ALA A 134 7.69 -14.57 -2.43
CA ALA A 134 6.75 -15.03 -1.40
C ALA A 134 5.27 -15.02 -1.85
N HIS A 135 4.95 -14.32 -2.93
CA HIS A 135 3.62 -14.25 -3.53
C HIS A 135 3.55 -14.88 -4.92
N SER A 136 4.57 -15.67 -5.30
CA SER A 136 4.60 -16.43 -6.54
C SER A 136 3.38 -17.35 -6.69
N PRO A 137 2.85 -17.58 -7.90
CA PRO A 137 3.37 -17.11 -9.19
C PRO A 137 3.07 -15.63 -9.50
N ASP A 138 3.88 -15.04 -10.39
CA ASP A 138 3.60 -13.73 -10.97
C ASP A 138 2.26 -13.76 -11.73
N PRO A 139 1.27 -12.93 -11.34
CA PRO A 139 -0.04 -12.92 -11.99
C PRO A 139 -0.04 -12.24 -13.36
N LEU A 140 1.02 -11.55 -13.78
CA LEU A 140 1.10 -10.93 -15.09
C LEU A 140 1.54 -11.92 -16.16
N LEU A 141 0.78 -11.95 -17.24
CA LEU A 141 0.95 -12.89 -18.34
C LEU A 141 1.63 -12.21 -19.54
N PRO A 142 2.91 -12.47 -19.82
CA PRO A 142 3.56 -11.96 -21.02
C PRO A 142 3.09 -12.72 -22.28
N PRO A 143 3.13 -12.09 -23.47
CA PRO A 143 2.84 -12.78 -24.73
C PRO A 143 3.71 -14.03 -24.92
N GLY A 144 3.15 -15.08 -25.54
CA GLY A 144 3.83 -16.35 -25.76
C GLY A 144 3.77 -17.33 -24.57
N LYS A 145 3.18 -16.94 -23.43
CA LYS A 145 2.94 -17.81 -22.28
C LYS A 145 1.49 -18.25 -22.17
N VAL A 146 1.27 -19.33 -21.44
CA VAL A 146 -0.06 -19.84 -21.06
C VAL A 146 -0.32 -19.40 -19.61
N PRO A 147 -1.54 -18.93 -19.26
CA PRO A 147 -1.86 -18.62 -17.87
C PRO A 147 -1.70 -19.87 -16.99
N MET A 148 -1.11 -19.70 -15.81
CA MET A 148 -0.95 -20.78 -14.83
C MET A 148 -2.15 -20.90 -13.90
#